data_AF-A0A645IJ44-F1
#
_entry.id   AF-A0A645IJ44-F1
#
_cell.length_a   1.000
_cell.length_b   1.000
_cell.length_c   1.000
_cell.angle_alpha   90.00
_cell.angle_beta   90.00
_cell.angle_gamma   90.00
#
_symmetry.space_group_name_H-M   'P 1'
#
loop_
_entity.id
_entity.type
_entity.pdbx_description
1 polymer ?
#
loop_
_entity_poly.entity_id
_entity_poly.type
_entity_poly.pdbx_seq_one_letter_code
_entity_poly.pdbx_strand_id
1 'polypeptide(L)'
;MLSALIFPGPDQVWPVRKVSEKIGLRLPYGEMTFTVGELEGVSQYLSCSLMSPLSHSMSAQEGVRLTDDCARMLLSLPVSDPNVPQLNRRALLLGRRNCENA
;
A
#
# COMPACT_ATOMS: atom_id res chain seq x y z
N MET A 1 14.27 -5.72 6.32
CA MET A 1 13.05 -6.56 6.34
C MET A 1 12.10 -6.05 5.27
N LEU A 2 11.27 -6.93 4.71
CA LEU A 2 10.21 -6.58 3.76
C LEU A 2 8.86 -6.91 4.40
N SER A 3 7.99 -5.91 4.46
CA SER A 3 6.71 -5.98 5.16
C SER A 3 5.60 -5.34 4.32
N ALA A 4 4.42 -5.93 4.36
CA ALA A 4 3.22 -5.34 3.79
C ALA A 4 2.63 -4.31 4.76
N LEU A 5 2.21 -3.17 4.22
CA LEU A 5 1.59 -2.08 4.96
C LEU A 5 0.22 -1.79 4.36
N ILE A 6 -0.80 -1.63 5.21
CA ILE A 6 -2.16 -1.28 4.80
C ILE A 6 -2.60 -0.07 5.61
N PHE A 7 -3.14 0.92 4.90
CA PHE A 7 -3.70 2.14 5.45
C PHE A 7 -5.22 2.16 5.31
N PRO A 8 -5.94 2.86 6.20
CA PRO A 8 -7.35 3.16 6.01
C PRO A 8 -7.61 3.82 4.64
N GLY A 9 -8.71 3.46 4.01
CA GLY A 9 -9.12 4.07 2.74
C GLY A 9 -9.55 5.53 2.89
N PRO A 10 -9.70 6.27 1.77
CA PRO A 10 -10.23 7.64 1.82
C PRO A 10 -11.64 7.65 2.42
N ASP A 11 -11.94 8.69 3.20
CA ASP A 11 -13.22 8.91 3.89
C ASP A 11 -13.65 7.80 4.88
N GLN A 12 -12.72 6.94 5.32
CA GLN A 12 -12.98 5.93 6.34
C GLN A 12 -12.54 6.40 7.72
N VAL A 13 -13.43 6.22 8.72
CA VAL A 13 -13.11 6.44 10.14
C VAL A 13 -12.93 5.09 10.81
N TRP A 14 -11.69 4.73 11.11
CA TRP A 14 -11.36 3.50 11.81
C TRP A 14 -11.35 3.75 13.32
N PRO A 15 -11.80 2.78 14.13
CA PRO A 15 -11.67 2.88 15.58
C PRO A 15 -10.20 2.80 15.99
N VAL A 16 -9.82 3.58 17.00
CA VAL A 16 -8.48 3.49 17.59
C VAL A 16 -8.28 2.10 18.20
N ARG A 17 -7.18 1.44 17.82
CA ARG A 17 -6.82 0.10 18.32
C ARG A 17 -5.59 0.17 19.20
N LYS A 18 -5.36 -0.90 19.97
CA LYS A 18 -4.16 -1.01 20.78
C LYS A 18 -2.99 -1.36 19.86
N VAL A 19 -1.87 -0.65 20.01
CA VAL A 19 -0.63 -0.99 19.28
C VAL A 19 -0.23 -2.43 19.63
N SER A 20 0.24 -3.17 18.63
CA SER A 20 0.53 -4.62 18.67
C SER A 20 -0.68 -5.56 18.72
N GLU A 21 -1.91 -5.03 18.60
CA GLU A 21 -3.09 -5.86 18.37
C GLU A 21 -3.03 -6.52 16.98
N LYS A 22 -3.61 -7.71 16.85
CA LYS A 22 -3.61 -8.50 15.63
C LYS A 22 -5.01 -8.50 14.99
N ILE A 23 -5.07 -8.17 13.71
CA ILE A 23 -6.30 -8.11 12.91
C ILE A 23 -6.17 -9.08 11.75
N GLY A 24 -7.10 -10.03 11.65
CA GLY A 24 -7.22 -10.92 10.50
C GLY A 24 -7.84 -10.18 9.31
N LEU A 25 -7.15 -10.18 8.18
CA LEU A 25 -7.66 -9.66 6.92
C LEU A 25 -7.76 -10.80 5.91
N ARG A 26 -8.85 -10.84 5.16
CA ARG A 26 -9.03 -11.78 4.06
C ARG A 26 -8.57 -11.13 2.76
N LEU A 27 -7.45 -11.60 2.22
CA LEU A 27 -6.95 -11.22 0.91
C LEU A 27 -7.20 -12.33 -0.11
N PRO A 28 -7.15 -12.05 -1.42
CA PRO A 28 -7.19 -13.09 -2.46
C PRO A 28 -6.13 -14.17 -2.28
N TYR A 29 -4.94 -13.80 -1.78
CA TYR A 29 -3.86 -14.72 -1.44
C TYR A 29 -4.24 -15.70 -0.30
N GLY A 30 -5.10 -15.26 0.63
CA GLY A 30 -5.50 -16.02 1.81
C GLY A 30 -5.86 -15.14 2.99
N GLU A 31 -6.27 -15.76 4.09
CA GLU A 31 -6.45 -15.06 5.36
C GLU A 31 -5.09 -14.82 6.02
N MET A 32 -4.79 -13.56 6.33
CA MET A 32 -3.50 -13.16 6.89
C MET A 32 -3.70 -12.20 8.05
N THR A 33 -2.89 -12.35 9.09
CA THR A 33 -2.96 -11.49 10.27
C THR A 33 -2.01 -10.31 10.14
N PHE A 34 -2.53 -9.11 10.33
CA PHE A 34 -1.77 -7.87 10.37
C PHE A 34 -1.71 -7.35 11.79
N THR A 35 -0.55 -6.82 12.18
CA THR A 35 -0.32 -6.20 13.48
C THR A 35 -0.51 -4.69 13.36
N VAL A 36 -1.28 -4.12 14.28
CA VAL A 36 -1.45 -2.66 14.41
C VAL A 36 -0.11 -2.06 14.83
N GLY A 37 0.49 -1.31 13.92
CA GLY A 37 1.66 -0.48 14.15
C GLY A 37 1.24 0.98 14.33
N GLU A 38 2.10 1.75 14.98
CA GLU A 38 1.97 3.19 15.08
C GLU A 38 3.33 3.82 14.77
N LEU A 39 3.33 4.79 13.87
CA LEU A 39 4.53 5.51 13.46
C LEU A 39 4.25 7.01 13.47
N GLU A 40 5.19 7.77 14.03
CA GLU A 40 5.13 9.22 14.06
C GLU A 40 4.99 9.78 12.63
N GLY A 41 4.01 10.65 12.42
CA GLY A 41 3.70 11.23 11.10
C GLY A 41 2.80 10.39 10.19
N VAL A 42 2.53 9.12 10.51
CA VAL A 42 1.66 8.22 9.73
C VAL A 42 0.41 7.75 10.51
N SER A 43 0.45 7.85 11.85
CA SER A 43 -0.59 7.35 12.76
C SER A 43 -0.68 5.81 12.74
N GLN A 44 -1.86 5.25 13.02
CA GLN A 44 -2.06 3.80 13.08
C GLN A 44 -2.16 3.19 11.69
N TYR A 45 -1.43 2.10 11.48
CA TYR A 45 -1.44 1.33 10.23
C TYR A 45 -1.37 -0.16 10.54
N LEU A 46 -1.71 -0.97 9.54
CA LEU A 46 -1.63 -2.42 9.65
C LEU A 46 -0.37 -2.92 8.96
N SER A 47 0.39 -3.77 9.64
CA SER A 47 1.67 -4.27 9.15
C SER A 47 1.78 -5.79 9.25
N CYS A 48 2.39 -6.42 8.25
CA CYS A 48 2.69 -7.84 8.29
C CYS A 48 4.10 -8.07 7.71
N SER A 49 5.00 -8.67 8.50
CA SER A 49 6.33 -9.04 8.04
C SER A 49 6.24 -10.20 7.07
N LEU A 50 6.74 -10.03 5.85
CA LEU A 50 6.71 -11.08 4.82
C LEU A 50 7.99 -11.89 4.82
N MET A 51 9.14 -11.22 4.73
CA MET A 51 10.45 -11.87 4.70
C MET A 51 11.60 -10.93 5.04
N SER A 52 12.77 -11.49 5.33
CA SER A 52 14.02 -10.73 5.44
C SER A 52 14.88 -10.98 4.19
N PRO A 53 14.94 -10.02 3.24
CA PRO A 53 15.75 -10.17 2.04
C PRO A 53 17.24 -9.98 2.40
N LEU A 54 17.87 -11.07 2.86
CA LEU A 54 19.27 -11.12 3.30
C LEU A 54 20.19 -11.81 2.28
N SER A 55 19.75 -11.96 1.03
CA SER A 55 20.55 -12.58 -0.03
C SER A 55 21.77 -11.72 -0.36
N HIS A 56 22.93 -12.36 -0.53
CA HIS A 56 24.18 -11.67 -0.90
C HIS A 56 24.13 -11.02 -2.28
N SER A 57 23.24 -11.48 -3.15
CA SER A 57 23.03 -10.92 -4.48
C SER A 57 22.12 -9.70 -4.49
N MET A 58 21.52 -9.32 -3.35
CA MET A 58 20.46 -8.32 -3.30
C MET A 58 20.95 -6.92 -3.68
N SER A 59 20.40 -6.39 -4.76
CA SER A 59 20.56 -5.01 -5.22
C SER A 59 19.35 -4.14 -4.91
N ALA A 60 19.50 -2.82 -4.98
CA ALA A 60 18.38 -1.88 -4.80
C ALA A 60 17.27 -2.10 -5.84
N GLN A 61 17.63 -2.41 -7.07
CA GLN A 61 16.71 -2.68 -8.18
C GLN A 61 15.90 -3.96 -7.92
N GLU A 62 16.54 -5.01 -7.41
CA GLU A 62 15.84 -6.22 -6.98
C GLU A 62 14.93 -5.95 -5.78
N GLY A 63 15.31 -5.04 -4.88
CA GLY A 63 14.44 -4.59 -3.79
C GLY A 63 13.13 -3.98 -4.27
N VAL A 64 13.20 -3.11 -5.27
CA VAL A 64 12.00 -2.50 -5.88
C VAL A 64 11.15 -3.55 -6.58
N ARG A 65 11.76 -4.43 -7.38
CA ARG A 65 11.05 -5.53 -8.07
C ARG A 65 10.39 -6.48 -7.09
N LEU A 66 11.10 -6.89 -6.04
CA LEU A 66 10.58 -7.77 -5.01
C LEU A 66 9.40 -7.16 -4.25
N THR A 67 9.40 -5.83 -4.06
CA THR A 67 8.27 -5.12 -3.46
C THR A 67 7.03 -5.20 -4.35
N ASP A 68 7.20 -5.00 -5.66
CA ASP A 68 6.11 -5.14 -6.65
C ASP A 68 5.59 -6.58 -6.74
N ASP A 69 6.50 -7.56 -6.79
CA ASP A 69 6.16 -8.98 -6.81
C ASP A 69 5.38 -9.40 -5.55
N CYS A 70 5.77 -8.91 -4.38
CA CYS A 70 5.04 -9.14 -3.13
C CYS A 70 3.64 -8.51 -3.17
N ALA A 71 3.50 -7.30 -3.73
CA ALA A 71 2.20 -6.67 -3.89
C ALA A 71 1.29 -7.47 -4.83
N ARG A 72 1.82 -7.90 -5.98
CA ARG A 72 1.11 -8.76 -6.94
C ARG A 72 0.71 -10.09 -6.33
N MET A 73 1.58 -10.71 -5.55
CA MET A 73 1.29 -11.95 -4.83
C MET A 73 0.14 -11.78 -3.85
N LEU A 74 0.22 -10.78 -2.95
CA LEU A 74 -0.79 -10.54 -1.91
C LEU A 74 -2.16 -10.16 -2.49
N LEU A 75 -2.17 -9.35 -3.56
CA LEU A 75 -3.40 -8.96 -4.24
C LEU A 75 -3.94 -10.06 -5.17
N SER A 76 -3.09 -10.99 -5.60
CA SER A 76 -3.40 -12.02 -6.61
C SER A 76 -4.03 -11.46 -7.90
N LEU A 77 -3.72 -10.19 -8.20
CA LEU A 77 -4.25 -9.41 -9.31
C LEU A 77 -3.09 -8.74 -10.05
N PRO A 78 -3.24 -8.42 -11.35
CA PRO A 78 -2.23 -7.66 -12.06
C PRO A 78 -2.15 -6.24 -11.48
N VAL A 79 -1.04 -5.96 -10.79
CA VAL A 79 -0.71 -4.62 -10.28
C VAL A 79 -0.07 -3.81 -11.41
N SER A 80 -0.36 -2.50 -11.44
CA SER A 80 0.24 -1.58 -12.41
C SER A 80 1.72 -1.41 -12.12
N ASP A 81 2.56 -1.54 -13.16
CA ASP A 81 4.00 -1.35 -13.04
C ASP A 81 4.30 0.09 -12.57
N PRO A 82 5.04 0.30 -11.46
CA PRO A 82 5.41 1.63 -11.01
C PRO A 82 6.32 2.38 -12.00
N ASN A 83 6.90 1.71 -13.00
CA ASN A 83 7.74 2.29 -14.05
C ASN A 83 6.94 2.79 -15.28
N VAL A 84 5.61 2.95 -15.16
CA VAL A 84 4.83 3.59 -16.22
C VAL A 84 5.37 5.00 -16.56
N PRO A 85 5.39 5.39 -17.85
CA PRO A 85 5.84 6.72 -18.24
C PRO A 85 5.07 7.81 -17.48
N GLN A 86 5.76 8.91 -17.14
CA GLN A 86 5.11 10.01 -16.44
C GLN A 86 3.84 10.47 -17.17
N LEU A 87 2.71 10.27 -16.50
CA LEU A 87 1.38 10.67 -16.98
C LEU A 87 1.11 12.17 -16.81
N ASN A 88 2.02 12.90 -16.17
CA ASN A 88 1.91 14.34 -16.03
C ASN A 88 1.79 15.01 -17.41
N ARG A 89 0.75 15.83 -17.56
CA ARG A 89 0.49 16.65 -18.75
C ARG A 89 0.23 18.07 -18.28
N ARG A 90 0.56 19.06 -19.12
CA ARG A 90 0.19 20.45 -18.84
C ARG A 90 -1.33 20.58 -18.92
N ALA A 91 -1.94 21.10 -17.87
CA ALA A 91 -3.35 21.46 -17.91
C ALA A 91 -3.52 22.66 -18.84
N LEU A 92 -4.25 22.47 -19.94
CA LEU A 92 -4.67 23.52 -20.86
C LEU A 92 -6.20 23.48 -20.92
N LEU A 93 -6.85 24.64 -21.08
CA LEU A 93 -8.31 24.81 -21.05
C LEU A 93 -8.95 24.59 -19.67
N LEU A 94 -8.51 25.36 -18.68
CA LEU A 94 -9.14 25.38 -17.36
C LEU A 94 -10.58 25.92 -17.47
N GLY A 95 -11.54 25.18 -16.93
CA GLY A 95 -12.95 25.58 -16.86
C GLY A 95 -13.68 24.76 -15.80
N ARG A 96 -14.70 25.35 -15.17
CA ARG A 96 -15.56 24.67 -14.19
C ARG A 96 -16.88 24.29 -14.86
N ARG A 97 -17.39 23.09 -14.57
CA ARG A 97 -18.70 22.65 -15.07
C ARG A 97 -19.79 23.50 -14.38
N ASN A 98 -20.52 24.31 -15.16
CA ASN A 98 -21.57 25.23 -14.67
C ASN A 98 -22.97 24.60 -14.69
N CYS A 99 -23.10 23.34 -14.26
CA CYS A 99 -24.40 22.72 -14.01
C CYS A 99 -24.57 22.68 -12.49
N GLU A 100 -25.62 23.32 -11.96
CA GLU A 100 -26.04 23.38 -10.54
C GLU A 100 -25.20 22.57 -9.55
N ASN A 101 -24.10 23.15 -9.10
CA ASN A 101 -23.46 22.78 -7.84
C ASN A 101 -23.80 23.93 -6.87
N ALA A 102 -24.99 23.86 -6.30
CA ALA A 102 -25.42 24.65 -5.15
C ALA A 102 -25.27 23.80 -3.89
#